data_AF-U9TZ71-F1
#
_entry.id   AF-U9TZ71-F1
#
_cell.length_a   1.000
_cell.length_b   1.000
_cell.length_c   1.000
_cell.angle_alpha   90.00
_cell.angle_beta   90.00
_cell.angle_gamma   90.00
#
_symmetry.space_group_name_H-M   'P 1'
#
loop_
_entity.id
_entity.type
_entity.pdbx_description
1 polymer ?
#
loop_
_entity_poly.entity_id
_entity_poly.type
_entity_poly.pdbx_seq_one_letter_code
_entity_poly.pdbx_strand_id
1 'polypeptide(L)'
;MGITCKNNVKNSILSHVKDTNRALLYHNAYGPTFDDDLLLYVEEKDGLKEYNVFHCKQRSYEKKIRDTEERFTIEEYEVFQI
;
A
#
# COMPACT_ATOMS: atom_id res chain seq x y z
N MET A 1 -6.81 -28.50 -1.45
CA MET A 1 -6.82 -27.04 -1.70
C MET A 1 -5.37 -26.61 -1.70
N GLY A 2 -4.78 -26.48 -2.89
CA GLY A 2 -3.33 -26.27 -3.04
C GLY A 2 -3.07 -24.90 -3.64
N ILE A 3 -2.25 -24.10 -2.97
CA ILE A 3 -1.67 -22.90 -3.57
C ILE A 3 -0.17 -23.14 -3.63
N THR A 4 0.33 -23.33 -4.86
CA THR A 4 1.74 -23.54 -5.16
C THR A 4 2.40 -22.19 -5.36
N CYS A 5 3.02 -21.62 -4.34
CA CYS A 5 3.77 -20.36 -4.45
C CYS A 5 5.17 -20.60 -5.03
N LYS A 6 5.26 -20.90 -6.33
CA LYS A 6 6.52 -20.91 -7.07
C LYS A 6 6.28 -20.39 -8.49
N ASN A 7 6.12 -19.06 -8.66
CA ASN A 7 6.38 -18.27 -9.90
C ASN A 7 5.64 -16.90 -10.06
N ASN A 8 5.15 -16.24 -8.99
CA ASN A 8 4.42 -14.96 -9.17
C ASN A 8 5.29 -13.70 -9.33
N VAL A 9 6.63 -13.79 -9.33
CA VAL A 9 7.53 -12.63 -9.56
C VAL A 9 7.34 -12.03 -10.97
N LYS A 10 6.78 -12.79 -11.93
CA LYS A 10 6.55 -12.27 -13.29
C LYS A 10 5.61 -11.06 -13.36
N ASN A 11 4.77 -10.84 -12.35
CA ASN A 11 3.85 -9.70 -12.29
C ASN A 11 4.22 -8.70 -11.16
N SER A 12 5.40 -8.83 -10.55
CA SER A 12 5.84 -7.88 -9.52
C SER A 12 6.29 -6.57 -10.17
N ILE A 13 5.89 -5.45 -9.57
CA ILE A 13 6.33 -4.12 -10.00
C ILE A 13 7.59 -3.76 -9.22
N LEU A 14 8.73 -3.65 -9.91
CA LEU A 14 9.93 -3.03 -9.37
C LEU A 14 9.92 -1.53 -9.69
N SER A 15 9.87 -0.69 -8.66
CA SER A 15 9.83 0.77 -8.77
C SER A 15 10.87 1.41 -7.84
N HIS A 16 11.67 2.34 -8.37
CA HIS A 16 12.63 3.08 -7.56
C HIS A 16 11.95 4.25 -6.84
N VAL A 17 12.51 4.60 -5.69
CA VAL A 17 12.10 5.78 -4.92
C VAL A 17 12.53 7.03 -5.68
N LYS A 18 11.57 7.91 -5.97
CA LYS A 18 11.79 9.24 -6.55
C LYS A 18 11.96 10.31 -5.46
N ASP A 19 11.19 10.22 -4.37
CA ASP A 19 11.25 11.15 -3.24
C ASP A 19 11.54 10.39 -1.93
N THR A 20 12.82 10.37 -1.56
CA THR A 20 13.29 9.67 -0.36
C THR A 20 12.80 10.29 0.94
N ASN A 21 12.38 11.56 0.93
CA ASN A 21 11.90 12.23 2.14
C ASN A 21 10.48 11.80 2.52
N ARG A 22 9.75 11.15 1.61
CA ARG A 22 8.34 10.80 1.79
C ARG A 22 8.05 9.32 1.63
N ALA A 23 8.94 8.57 0.97
CA ALA A 23 8.76 7.14 0.70
C ALA A 23 8.47 6.28 1.95
N LEU A 24 8.87 6.75 3.13
CA LEU A 24 8.57 6.12 4.41
C LEU A 24 7.82 7.13 5.30
N LEU A 25 6.56 6.82 5.60
CA LEU A 25 5.72 7.59 6.52
C LEU A 25 5.39 6.74 7.74
N TYR A 26 5.71 7.26 8.93
CA TYR A 26 5.42 6.63 10.21
C TYR A 26 4.47 7.51 11.01
N HIS A 27 3.22 7.06 11.18
CA HIS A 27 2.22 7.75 11.98
C HIS A 27 1.25 6.72 12.56
N ASN A 28 0.75 6.93 13.78
CA ASN A 28 -0.10 5.96 14.49
C ASN A 28 -1.44 5.69 13.80
N ALA A 29 -1.98 6.67 13.08
CA ALA A 29 -3.20 6.52 12.28
C ALA A 29 -2.96 5.81 10.93
N TYR A 30 -1.71 5.58 10.55
CA TYR A 30 -1.34 5.02 9.25
C TYR A 30 -0.86 3.58 9.40
N GLY A 31 -1.24 2.75 8.45
CA GLY A 31 -0.72 1.40 8.31
C GLY A 31 0.61 1.34 7.59
N PRO A 32 1.03 0.13 7.16
CA PRO A 32 2.15 -0.03 6.24
C PRO A 32 1.84 0.74 4.95
N THR A 33 2.58 1.81 4.69
CA THR A 33 2.32 2.73 3.58
C THR A 33 3.58 2.99 2.77
N PHE A 34 3.40 3.19 1.47
CA PHE A 34 4.43 3.64 0.54
C PHE A 34 4.13 5.08 0.12
N ASP A 35 3.98 5.98 1.11
CA ASP A 35 3.37 7.31 0.93
C ASP A 35 1.97 7.20 0.28
N ASP A 36 1.53 8.22 -0.45
CA ASP A 36 0.28 8.16 -1.21
C ASP A 36 0.25 7.06 -2.29
N ASP A 37 1.39 6.48 -2.70
CA ASP A 37 1.41 5.39 -3.71
C ASP A 37 0.69 4.13 -3.21
N LEU A 38 0.70 3.89 -1.91
CA LEU A 38 -0.17 2.94 -1.22
C LEU A 38 -0.48 3.49 0.17
N LEU A 39 -1.66 4.10 0.32
CA LEU A 39 -2.10 4.65 1.58
C LEU A 39 -3.12 3.74 2.26
N LEU A 40 -2.81 3.36 3.50
CA LEU A 40 -3.72 2.70 4.43
C LEU A 40 -3.77 3.57 5.69
N TYR A 41 -4.93 4.10 6.07
CA TYR A 41 -5.05 4.84 7.32
C TYR A 41 -6.44 4.69 7.96
N VAL A 42 -6.51 5.04 9.24
CA VAL A 42 -7.75 5.09 10.03
C VAL A 42 -8.25 6.52 10.06
N GLU A 43 -9.46 6.77 9.57
CA GLU A 43 -10.13 8.05 9.79
C GLU A 43 -10.65 8.10 11.24
N GLU A 44 -10.04 8.96 12.09
CA GLU A 44 -10.31 9.04 13.54
C GLU A 44 -11.79 9.22 13.90
N LYS A 45 -12.58 9.80 12.99
CA LYS A 45 -14.01 10.06 13.17
C LYS A 45 -14.84 8.78 13.31
N ASP A 46 -14.35 7.67 12.77
CA ASP A 46 -15.13 6.44 12.73
C ASP A 46 -14.96 5.58 14.00
N GLY A 47 -14.05 5.95 14.90
CA GLY A 47 -13.78 5.18 16.13
C GLY A 47 -13.32 3.75 15.87
N LEU A 48 -12.97 3.43 14.62
CA LEU A 48 -12.52 2.13 14.17
C LEU A 48 -11.08 1.87 14.63
N LYS A 49 -10.78 0.62 14.94
CA LYS A 49 -9.41 0.16 15.21
C LYS A 49 -8.71 -0.35 13.95
N GLU A 50 -9.46 -0.52 12.86
CA GLU A 50 -8.99 -1.09 11.60
C GLU A 50 -8.89 0.00 10.53
N TYR A 51 -7.96 -0.17 9.59
CA TYR A 51 -7.82 0.74 8.45
C TYR A 51 -9.09 0.72 7.62
N ASN A 52 -9.64 1.90 7.35
CA ASN A 52 -10.92 2.08 6.64
C ASN A 52 -10.79 2.95 5.39
N VAL A 53 -9.63 3.59 5.19
CA VAL A 53 -9.37 4.38 4.00
C VAL A 53 -8.18 3.83 3.23
N PHE A 54 -8.43 3.56 1.94
CA PHE A 54 -7.46 3.00 1.02
C PHE A 54 -7.44 3.78 -0.29
N HIS A 55 -6.26 4.20 -0.73
CA HIS A 55 -6.07 4.76 -2.07
C HIS A 55 -4.62 4.62 -2.54
N CYS A 56 -4.43 4.78 -3.85
CA CYS A 56 -3.12 4.78 -4.50
C CYS A 56 -3.01 6.02 -5.40
N LYS A 57 -1.95 6.80 -5.25
CA LYS A 57 -1.60 7.93 -6.13
C LYS A 57 -0.12 7.93 -6.37
N GLN A 58 0.29 8.09 -7.62
CA GLN A 58 1.70 8.07 -7.94
C GLN A 58 2.40 9.32 -7.40
N ARG A 59 3.30 9.16 -6.43
CA ARG A 59 3.93 10.30 -5.75
C ARG A 59 5.43 10.10 -5.51
N SER A 60 5.76 9.10 -4.71
CA SER A 60 7.10 8.84 -4.18
C SER A 60 7.85 7.76 -4.95
N TYR A 61 7.18 7.02 -5.84
CA TYR A 61 7.78 5.95 -6.64
C TYR A 61 7.62 6.20 -8.15
N GLU A 62 8.56 5.69 -8.94
CA GLU A 62 8.61 5.90 -10.40
C GLU A 62 7.46 5.23 -11.18
N LYS A 63 6.85 4.20 -10.61
CA LYS A 63 5.80 3.40 -11.27
C LYS A 63 4.58 3.32 -10.38
N LYS A 64 3.41 3.37 -11.01
CA LYS A 64 2.14 3.20 -10.33
C LYS A 64 2.02 1.80 -9.73
N ILE A 65 1.47 1.72 -8.53
CA ILE A 65 1.06 0.46 -7.91
C ILE A 65 -0.28 -0.03 -8.50
N ARG A 66 -1.17 0.90 -8.86
CA ARG A 66 -2.46 0.65 -9.53
C ARG A 66 -2.66 1.60 -10.71
N ASP A 67 -3.35 1.15 -11.74
CA ASP A 67 -3.64 1.97 -12.92
C ASP A 67 -4.58 3.15 -12.62
N THR A 68 -5.48 2.96 -11.65
CA THR A 68 -6.45 3.97 -11.19
C THR A 68 -6.04 4.60 -9.85
N GLU A 69 -6.40 5.87 -9.68
CA GLU A 69 -6.23 6.61 -8.42
C GLU A 69 -7.51 6.64 -7.56
N GLU A 70 -8.49 5.83 -7.93
CA GLU A 70 -9.76 5.71 -7.24
C GLU A 70 -9.57 5.03 -5.87
N ARG A 71 -10.45 5.36 -4.93
CA ARG A 71 -10.51 4.65 -3.65
C ARG A 71 -10.89 3.20 -3.90
N PHE A 72 -10.38 2.32 -3.06
CA PHE A 72 -10.70 0.90 -3.09
C PHE A 72 -10.90 0.37 -1.68
N THR A 73 -11.24 -0.91 -1.57
CA THR A 73 -11.34 -1.62 -0.30
C THR A 73 -10.34 -2.77 -0.32
N ILE A 74 -9.78 -3.07 0.84
CA ILE A 74 -8.93 -4.24 1.07
C ILE A 74 -9.69 -5.15 2.02
N GLU A 75 -9.93 -6.40 1.61
CA GLU A 75 -10.53 -7.41 2.48
C GLU A 75 -9.47 -8.02 3.41
N GLU A 76 -8.31 -8.37 2.84
CA GLU A 76 -7.20 -8.99 3.56
C GLU A 76 -5.86 -8.46 3.03
N TYR A 77 -4.87 -8.31 3.91
CA TYR A 77 -3.49 -7.98 3.56
C TYR A 77 -2.51 -8.81 4.40
N GLU A 78 -1.38 -9.18 3.78
CA GLU A 78 -0.30 -9.92 4.44
C GLU A 78 0.99 -9.10 4.38
N VAL A 79 1.71 -9.02 5.50
CA VAL A 79 3.01 -8.34 5.59
C VAL A 79 4.11 -9.39 5.75
N PHE A 80 5.07 -9.37 4.82
CA PHE A 80 6.24 -10.26 4.86
C PHE A 80 7.49 -9.44 5.17
N GLN A 81 8.27 -9.90 6.14
CA GLN A 81 9.63 -9.41 6.36
C GLN A 81 10.60 -10.33 5.61
N ILE A 82 11.49 -9.74 4.80
CA ILE A 82 12.50 -10.45 3.99
C ILE A 82 13.84 -10.38 4.71
#